data_AF-W2DWN3-F1
#
_entry.id   AF-W2DWN3-F1
#
_cell.length_a   1.000
_cell.length_b   1.000
_cell.length_c   1.000
_cell.angle_alpha   90.00
_cell.angle_beta   90.00
_cell.angle_gamma   90.00
#
_symmetry.space_group_name_H-M   'P 1'
#
loop_
_entity.id
_entity.type
_entity.pdbx_description
1 polymer ?
#
loop_
_entity_poly.entity_id
_entity_poly.type
_entity_poly.pdbx_seq_one_letter_code
_entity_poly.pdbx_strand_id
1 'polypeptide(L)'
;MFLLGGGSAGPVYHYQVAAWVPEELASNPKEASALVRSAWLEAREKYFGGTISKLRHEPARYADGSGKKYDRLADLAAGNPAPFDAPASAAPAFILAEKAYGPIFLTDPSGELFADASRADKDGMDALAGIARHLPEWMYAYYPGRNWPRDFRPAAIYNKNGNLYFIGK
;
A
#
# COMPACT_ATOMS: atom_id res chain seq x y z
N MET A 1 21.72 -22.89 6.16
CA MET A 1 21.89 -21.94 7.28
C MET A 1 20.69 -20.99 7.23
N PHE A 2 19.69 -21.24 8.07
CA PHE A 2 18.53 -20.36 8.19
C PHE A 2 18.94 -19.16 9.04
N LEU A 3 19.17 -18.01 8.41
CA LEU A 3 19.24 -16.74 9.12
C LEU A 3 17.81 -16.41 9.58
N LEU A 4 17.48 -16.83 10.80
CA LEU A 4 16.45 -16.21 11.64
C LEU A 4 16.95 -14.80 11.98
N GLY A 5 16.94 -13.90 11.00
CA GLY A 5 17.16 -12.49 11.20
C GLY A 5 15.93 -11.94 11.90
N GLY A 6 16.05 -11.64 13.18
CA GLY A 6 15.09 -10.84 13.95
C GLY A 6 15.01 -9.40 13.45
N GLY A 7 14.60 -9.22 12.20
CA GLY A 7 14.03 -7.97 11.71
C GLY A 7 12.55 -7.99 12.03
N SER A 8 12.00 -6.86 12.44
CA SER A 8 10.62 -6.73 12.88
C SER A 8 9.62 -7.26 11.83
N ALA A 9 9.15 -8.50 12.01
CA ALA A 9 8.51 -9.32 10.97
C ALA A 9 6.97 -9.21 10.96
N GLY A 10 6.44 -7.98 10.94
CA GLY A 10 5.00 -7.76 10.95
C GLY A 10 4.56 -6.56 10.13
N PRO A 11 3.28 -6.49 9.71
CA PRO A 11 2.81 -5.45 8.80
C PRO A 11 3.05 -4.00 9.24
N VAL A 12 3.10 -3.77 10.55
CA VAL A 12 3.32 -2.45 11.16
C VAL A 12 4.70 -1.86 10.87
N TYR A 13 5.67 -2.67 10.44
CA TYR A 13 7.05 -2.26 10.15
C TYR A 13 7.30 -1.99 8.67
N HIS A 14 6.30 -2.18 7.81
CA HIS A 14 6.41 -1.99 6.37
C HIS A 14 5.51 -0.85 5.92
N TYR A 15 5.89 -0.21 4.80
CA TYR A 15 4.95 0.62 4.06
C TYR A 15 3.76 -0.24 3.64
N GLN A 16 2.56 0.32 3.74
CA GLN A 16 1.36 -0.35 3.26
C GLN A 16 0.60 0.60 2.35
N VAL A 17 -0.02 0.06 1.31
CA VAL A 17 -1.08 0.76 0.58
C VAL A 17 -2.29 -0.16 0.61
N ALA A 18 -3.40 0.36 1.10
CA ALA A 18 -4.65 -0.38 1.26
C ALA A 18 -5.81 0.39 0.63
N ALA A 19 -6.80 -0.35 0.13
CA ALA A 19 -7.95 0.21 -0.55
C ALA A 19 -9.26 -0.46 -0.11
N TRP A 20 -10.32 0.33 -0.08
CA TRP A 20 -11.70 -0.12 0.11
C TRP A 20 -12.55 0.40 -1.05
N VAL A 21 -12.48 -0.31 -2.20
CA VAL A 21 -13.14 0.12 -3.42
C VAL A 21 -14.66 0.08 -3.23
N PRO A 22 -15.37 1.21 -3.33
CA PRO A 22 -16.85 1.24 -3.26
C PRO A 22 -17.47 0.25 -4.24
N GLU A 23 -18.52 -0.45 -3.83
CA GLU A 23 -19.18 -1.49 -4.65
C GLU A 23 -19.67 -0.91 -6.00
N GLU A 24 -19.98 0.38 -6.03
CA GLU A 24 -20.46 1.08 -7.22
C GLU A 24 -19.37 1.27 -8.29
N LEU A 25 -18.08 1.10 -7.94
CA LEU A 25 -16.95 1.27 -8.86
C LEU A 25 -16.43 -0.05 -9.46
N ALA A 26 -16.90 -1.21 -8.97
CA ALA A 26 -16.44 -2.51 -9.45
C ALA A 26 -17.52 -3.59 -9.31
N SER A 27 -17.69 -4.42 -10.33
CA SER A 27 -18.74 -5.45 -10.34
C SER A 27 -18.34 -6.73 -9.59
N ASN A 28 -17.06 -6.89 -9.27
CA ASN A 28 -16.49 -8.08 -8.62
C ASN A 28 -15.09 -7.81 -8.03
N PRO A 29 -14.55 -8.73 -7.19
CA PRO A 29 -13.25 -8.57 -6.54
C PRO A 29 -12.06 -8.41 -7.50
N LYS A 30 -12.15 -9.00 -8.71
CA LYS A 30 -11.11 -8.92 -9.74
C LYS A 30 -11.07 -7.52 -10.37
N GLU A 31 -12.23 -6.96 -10.69
CA GLU A 31 -12.36 -5.56 -11.15
C GLU A 31 -11.89 -4.58 -10.09
N ALA A 32 -12.28 -4.79 -8.82
CA ALA A 32 -11.82 -3.96 -7.71
C ALA A 32 -10.28 -3.99 -7.59
N SER A 33 -9.67 -5.17 -7.65
CA SER A 33 -8.22 -5.33 -7.64
C SER A 33 -7.55 -4.61 -8.81
N ALA A 34 -8.08 -4.77 -10.03
CA ALA A 34 -7.55 -4.07 -11.21
C ALA A 34 -7.64 -2.54 -11.05
N LEU A 35 -8.73 -2.03 -10.46
CA LEU A 35 -8.90 -0.61 -10.20
C LEU A 35 -7.88 -0.08 -9.18
N VAL A 36 -7.60 -0.83 -8.11
CA VAL A 36 -6.57 -0.49 -7.11
C VAL A 36 -5.20 -0.35 -7.77
N ARG A 37 -4.82 -1.34 -8.60
CA ARG A 37 -3.52 -1.32 -9.31
C ARG A 37 -3.41 -0.12 -10.25
N SER A 38 -4.45 0.14 -11.04
CA SER A 38 -4.47 1.26 -11.98
C SER A 38 -4.41 2.61 -11.26
N ALA A 39 -5.18 2.78 -10.18
CA ALA A 39 -5.19 4.02 -9.41
C ALA A 39 -3.83 4.33 -8.75
N TRP A 40 -3.14 3.30 -8.24
CA TRP A 40 -1.79 3.47 -7.70
C TRP A 40 -0.77 3.87 -8.77
N LEU A 41 -0.79 3.17 -9.92
CA LEU A 41 0.08 3.49 -11.05
C LEU A 41 -0.13 4.93 -11.53
N GLU A 42 -1.39 5.33 -11.73
CA GLU A 42 -1.74 6.67 -12.18
C GLU A 42 -1.30 7.75 -11.17
N ALA A 43 -1.47 7.49 -9.87
CA ALA A 43 -1.02 8.42 -8.81
C ALA A 43 0.50 8.60 -8.80
N ARG A 44 1.26 7.52 -8.99
CA ARG A 44 2.73 7.57 -9.12
C ARG A 44 3.16 8.33 -10.37
N GLU A 45 2.56 8.03 -11.52
CA GLU A 45 2.88 8.71 -12.78
C GLU A 45 2.63 10.21 -12.68
N LYS A 46 1.51 10.61 -12.06
CA LYS A 46 1.19 12.03 -11.79
C LYS A 46 2.24 12.69 -10.88
N TYR A 47 2.64 12.02 -9.81
CA TYR A 47 3.59 12.59 -8.84
C TYR A 47 5.01 12.71 -9.40
N PHE A 48 5.50 11.69 -10.12
CA PHE A 48 6.87 11.65 -10.65
C PHE A 48 7.02 12.19 -12.07
N GLY A 49 5.93 12.64 -12.71
CA GLY A 49 5.97 13.17 -14.08
C GLY A 49 6.25 12.10 -15.14
N GLY A 50 5.71 10.89 -14.96
CA GLY A 50 5.74 9.80 -15.95
C GLY A 50 7.03 8.96 -15.99
N THR A 51 8.07 9.30 -15.24
CA THR A 51 9.30 8.49 -15.17
C THR A 51 9.33 7.67 -13.88
N ILE A 52 8.73 6.48 -13.93
CA ILE A 52 8.64 5.57 -12.77
C ILE A 52 9.31 4.21 -13.05
N SER A 53 9.62 3.47 -11.99
CA SER A 53 10.14 2.12 -12.08
C SER A 53 9.11 1.13 -12.62
N LYS A 54 9.61 0.12 -13.34
CA LYS A 54 8.81 -1.00 -13.89
C LYS A 54 8.59 -2.12 -12.88
N LEU A 55 8.81 -1.84 -11.59
CA LEU A 55 8.53 -2.81 -10.52
C LEU A 55 7.02 -3.08 -10.50
N ARG A 56 6.67 -4.37 -10.43
CA ARG A 56 5.29 -4.83 -10.53
C ARG A 56 4.72 -5.01 -9.13
N HIS A 57 3.55 -4.43 -8.91
CA HIS A 57 2.77 -4.59 -7.69
C HIS A 57 1.47 -5.27 -8.05
N GLU A 58 1.12 -6.25 -7.25
CA GLU A 58 -0.15 -6.94 -7.41
C GLU A 58 -1.02 -6.63 -6.20
N PRO A 59 -2.31 -6.32 -6.44
CA PRO A 59 -3.31 -6.34 -5.40
C PRO A 59 -3.32 -7.70 -4.70
N ALA A 60 -3.39 -7.67 -3.38
CA ALA A 60 -3.30 -8.82 -2.52
C ALA A 60 -4.34 -8.77 -1.41
N ARG A 61 -4.70 -9.95 -0.92
CA ARG A 61 -5.62 -10.11 0.21
C ARG A 61 -5.01 -9.68 1.55
N TYR A 62 -3.69 -9.79 1.68
CA TYR A 62 -2.99 -9.58 2.95
C TYR A 62 -1.95 -8.48 2.84
N ALA A 63 -1.81 -7.73 3.93
CA ALA A 63 -0.79 -6.71 4.10
C ALA A 63 0.62 -7.28 3.92
N ASP A 64 1.53 -6.41 3.51
CA ASP A 64 2.95 -6.74 3.47
C ASP A 64 3.49 -7.08 4.85
N GLY A 65 4.45 -8.02 4.92
CA GLY A 65 4.93 -8.56 6.20
C GLY A 65 3.96 -9.52 6.89
N SER A 66 2.77 -9.78 6.32
CA SER A 66 1.89 -10.85 6.79
C SER A 66 2.46 -12.22 6.45
N GLY A 67 2.51 -13.13 7.44
CA GLY A 67 2.84 -14.54 7.21
C GLY A 67 1.86 -15.28 6.29
N LYS A 68 0.72 -14.67 5.96
CA LYS A 68 -0.29 -15.21 5.03
C LYS A 68 -0.20 -14.61 3.62
N LYS A 69 0.80 -13.75 3.34
CA LYS A 69 0.95 -13.07 2.04
C LYS A 69 0.95 -14.03 0.85
N TYR A 70 1.43 -15.26 1.05
CA TYR A 70 1.48 -16.32 0.04
C TYR A 70 0.73 -17.55 0.55
N ASP A 71 -0.12 -18.15 -0.30
CA ASP A 71 -0.89 -19.34 0.05
C ASP A 71 -0.02 -20.61 0.02
N ARG A 72 0.99 -20.65 -0.85
CA ARG A 72 1.92 -21.79 -1.00
C ARG A 72 3.36 -21.31 -1.10
N LEU A 73 4.30 -22.20 -0.79
CA LEU A 73 5.74 -21.93 -0.98
C LEU A 73 6.10 -21.65 -2.45
N ALA A 74 5.40 -22.27 -3.40
CA ALA A 74 5.57 -21.99 -4.83
C ALA A 74 5.17 -20.56 -5.19
N ASP A 75 4.12 -20.03 -4.55
CA ASP A 75 3.64 -18.66 -4.76
C ASP A 75 4.62 -17.63 -4.19
N LEU A 76 5.25 -17.95 -3.06
CA LEU A 76 6.38 -17.19 -2.52
C LEU A 76 7.56 -17.15 -3.51
N ALA A 77 7.94 -18.30 -4.07
CA ALA A 77 9.03 -18.38 -5.04
C ALA A 77 8.72 -17.63 -6.35
N ALA A 78 7.46 -17.63 -6.78
CA ALA A 78 6.99 -16.91 -7.96
C ALA A 78 6.70 -15.42 -7.71
N GLY A 79 6.66 -14.98 -6.45
CA GLY A 79 6.27 -13.61 -6.08
C GLY A 79 4.78 -13.31 -6.27
N ASN A 80 3.93 -14.33 -6.34
CA ASN A 80 2.48 -14.17 -6.55
C ASN A 80 1.74 -14.13 -5.21
N PRO A 81 1.29 -12.97 -4.73
CA PRO A 81 0.55 -12.92 -3.47
C PRO A 81 -0.80 -13.64 -3.56
N ALA A 82 -1.34 -14.01 -2.40
CA ALA A 82 -2.72 -14.48 -2.27
C ALA A 82 -3.68 -13.41 -2.86
N PRO A 83 -4.47 -13.77 -3.89
CA PRO A 83 -5.36 -12.82 -4.56
C PRO A 83 -6.51 -12.41 -3.63
N PHE A 84 -6.97 -11.18 -3.78
CA PHE A 84 -8.20 -10.73 -3.13
C PHE A 84 -9.43 -11.33 -3.83
N ASP A 85 -10.27 -12.03 -3.07
CA ASP A 85 -11.41 -12.81 -3.58
C ASP A 85 -12.71 -12.60 -2.78
N ALA A 86 -12.69 -11.75 -1.75
CA ALA A 86 -13.84 -11.52 -0.89
C ALA A 86 -14.91 -10.64 -1.56
N PRO A 87 -16.21 -10.96 -1.40
CA PRO A 87 -17.29 -10.11 -1.90
C PRO A 87 -17.30 -8.75 -1.19
N ALA A 88 -17.97 -7.76 -1.79
CA ALA A 88 -18.19 -6.49 -1.12
C ALA A 88 -18.96 -6.69 0.19
N SER A 89 -18.56 -5.94 1.21
CA SER A 89 -19.17 -5.96 2.54
C SER A 89 -19.37 -4.54 3.04
N ALA A 90 -20.04 -4.38 4.18
CA ALA A 90 -20.28 -3.06 4.77
C ALA A 90 -18.99 -2.23 4.82
N ALA A 91 -19.03 -1.04 4.25
CA ALA A 91 -17.84 -0.19 4.17
C ALA A 91 -17.46 0.32 5.58
N PRO A 92 -16.16 0.47 5.89
CA PRO A 92 -15.74 1.16 7.10
C PRO A 92 -16.28 2.60 7.14
N ALA A 93 -16.55 3.13 8.33
CA ALA A 93 -17.17 4.46 8.50
C ALA A 93 -16.39 5.64 7.88
N PHE A 94 -15.09 5.46 7.58
CA PHE A 94 -14.27 6.46 6.90
C PHE A 94 -14.33 6.39 5.36
N ILE A 95 -15.07 5.44 4.81
CA ILE A 95 -15.34 5.29 3.37
C ILE A 95 -16.76 5.77 3.11
N LEU A 96 -16.92 6.70 2.17
CA LEU A 96 -18.22 7.25 1.78
C LEU A 96 -18.94 6.30 0.79
N ALA A 97 -19.33 5.12 1.26
CA ALA A 97 -20.09 4.11 0.51
C ALA A 97 -20.88 3.22 1.47
N GLU A 98 -21.93 2.54 0.99
CA GLU A 98 -22.63 1.53 1.81
C GLU A 98 -21.80 0.24 1.93
N LYS A 99 -21.24 -0.20 0.79
CA LYS A 99 -20.41 -1.40 0.70
C LYS A 99 -19.13 -1.12 -0.07
N ALA A 100 -18.10 -1.88 0.27
CA ALA A 100 -16.80 -1.82 -0.40
C ALA A 100 -16.13 -3.19 -0.47
N TYR A 101 -15.32 -3.37 -1.50
CA TYR A 101 -14.32 -4.43 -1.60
C TYR A 101 -13.06 -4.00 -0.85
N GLY A 102 -12.76 -4.66 0.27
CA GLY A 102 -11.50 -4.43 0.96
C GLY A 102 -11.41 -5.01 2.37
N PRO A 103 -10.25 -4.82 3.04
CA PRO A 103 -9.07 -4.14 2.51
C PRO A 103 -8.37 -4.93 1.40
N ILE A 104 -8.06 -4.26 0.29
CA ILE A 104 -7.18 -4.76 -0.77
C ILE A 104 -5.81 -4.11 -0.57
N PHE A 105 -4.75 -4.90 -0.43
CA PHE A 105 -3.39 -4.38 -0.21
C PHE A 105 -2.59 -4.37 -1.51
N LEU A 106 -1.60 -3.48 -1.65
CA LEU A 106 -0.56 -3.61 -2.65
C LEU A 106 0.67 -4.29 -2.06
N THR A 107 1.25 -5.22 -2.80
CA THR A 107 2.49 -5.88 -2.40
C THR A 107 3.70 -4.99 -2.58
N ASP A 108 4.65 -5.04 -1.66
CA ASP A 108 5.97 -4.39 -1.69
C ASP A 108 6.00 -2.94 -2.20
N PRO A 109 5.15 -2.03 -1.67
CA PRO A 109 5.21 -0.62 -2.05
C PRO A 109 6.56 0.02 -1.66
N SER A 110 7.31 -0.59 -0.73
CA SER A 110 8.58 -0.07 -0.23
C SER A 110 9.68 -0.06 -1.29
N GLY A 111 9.85 -1.17 -2.01
CA GLY A 111 10.92 -1.29 -3.02
C GLY A 111 10.73 -0.34 -4.21
N GLU A 112 9.47 -0.14 -4.61
CA GLU A 112 9.07 0.75 -5.69
C GLU A 112 9.22 2.21 -5.33
N LEU A 113 8.70 2.59 -4.16
CA LEU A 113 8.86 3.92 -3.61
C LEU A 113 10.34 4.27 -3.48
N PHE A 114 11.18 3.34 -3.01
CA PHE A 114 12.62 3.53 -2.95
C PHE A 114 13.23 3.75 -4.33
N ALA A 115 12.90 2.92 -5.32
CA ALA A 115 13.44 3.02 -6.68
C ALA A 115 13.03 4.32 -7.39
N ASP A 116 11.77 4.73 -7.26
CA ASP A 116 11.24 5.95 -7.87
C ASP A 116 11.79 7.19 -7.17
N ALA A 117 11.72 7.24 -5.84
CA ALA A 117 12.19 8.39 -5.07
C ALA A 117 13.69 8.61 -5.24
N SER A 118 14.50 7.54 -5.24
CA SER A 118 15.94 7.64 -5.48
C SER A 118 16.28 8.21 -6.85
N ARG A 119 15.54 7.82 -7.90
CA ARG A 119 15.73 8.36 -9.26
C ARG A 119 15.33 9.83 -9.37
N ALA A 120 14.33 10.23 -8.59
CA ALA A 120 13.81 11.58 -8.58
C ALA A 120 14.53 12.49 -7.55
N ASP A 121 15.56 11.99 -6.86
CA ASP A 121 16.25 12.67 -5.76
C ASP A 121 15.28 13.17 -4.66
N LYS A 122 14.39 12.27 -4.22
CA LYS A 122 13.36 12.54 -3.20
C LYS A 122 13.50 11.60 -2.02
N ASP A 123 13.08 12.06 -0.84
CA ASP A 123 12.89 11.20 0.33
C ASP A 123 11.65 10.31 0.12
N GLY A 124 11.73 9.05 0.58
CA GLY A 124 10.64 8.08 0.41
C GLY A 124 9.35 8.48 1.14
N MET A 125 9.42 9.07 2.33
CA MET A 125 8.22 9.52 3.06
C MET A 125 7.55 10.68 2.33
N ASP A 126 8.32 11.66 1.87
CA ASP A 126 7.82 12.80 1.11
C ASP A 126 7.23 12.36 -0.24
N ALA A 127 7.87 11.37 -0.87
CA ALA A 127 7.34 10.74 -2.07
C ALA A 127 6.00 10.04 -1.82
N LEU A 128 5.86 9.27 -0.75
CA LEU A 128 4.60 8.59 -0.42
C LEU A 128 3.48 9.58 -0.11
N ALA A 129 3.78 10.61 0.68
CA ALA A 129 2.82 11.68 0.97
C ALA A 129 2.43 12.44 -0.30
N GLY A 130 3.36 12.62 -1.23
CA GLY A 130 3.13 13.23 -2.54
C GLY A 130 2.24 12.39 -3.45
N ILE A 131 2.53 11.09 -3.59
CA ILE A 131 1.70 10.13 -4.33
C ILE A 131 0.29 10.08 -3.73
N ALA A 132 0.17 10.05 -2.40
CA ALA A 132 -1.10 9.94 -1.70
C ALA A 132 -2.09 11.05 -2.03
N ARG A 133 -1.62 12.26 -2.37
CA ARG A 133 -2.46 13.39 -2.82
C ARG A 133 -3.16 13.14 -4.14
N HIS A 134 -2.64 12.21 -4.95
CA HIS A 134 -3.20 11.83 -6.24
C HIS A 134 -4.02 10.55 -6.19
N LEU A 135 -4.08 9.88 -5.03
CA LEU A 135 -4.89 8.68 -4.85
C LEU A 135 -6.39 9.01 -4.80
N PRO A 136 -7.25 8.04 -5.11
CA PRO A 136 -8.67 8.11 -4.78
C PRO A 136 -8.90 8.14 -3.26
N GLU A 137 -10.04 8.70 -2.83
CA GLU A 137 -10.40 8.81 -1.41
C GLU A 137 -10.56 7.47 -0.71
N TRP A 138 -10.80 6.40 -1.48
CA TRP A 138 -10.92 5.04 -0.98
C TRP A 138 -9.57 4.31 -0.83
N MET A 139 -8.43 4.98 -1.08
CA MET A 139 -7.08 4.44 -0.87
C MET A 139 -6.34 5.17 0.24
N TYR A 140 -5.56 4.41 0.99
CA TYR A 140 -4.77 4.90 2.12
C TYR A 140 -3.36 4.32 2.05
N ALA A 141 -2.35 5.16 2.29
CA ALA A 141 -0.96 4.76 2.38
C ALA A 141 -0.47 4.93 3.82
N TYR A 142 0.16 3.90 4.37
CA TYR A 142 0.73 3.90 5.70
C TYR A 142 2.26 3.94 5.62
N TYR A 143 2.84 4.80 6.45
CA TYR A 143 4.26 4.90 6.71
C TYR A 143 4.56 4.42 8.14
N PRO A 144 5.48 3.46 8.34
CA PRO A 144 5.75 2.87 9.65
C PRO A 144 6.52 3.78 10.63
N GLY A 145 6.98 4.95 10.19
CA GLY A 145 7.82 5.82 11.00
C GLY A 145 9.31 5.46 10.92
N ARG A 146 10.16 6.38 11.35
CA ARG A 146 11.60 6.18 11.52
C ARG A 146 12.02 6.70 12.90
N ASN A 147 12.49 5.79 13.74
CA ASN A 147 13.06 6.10 15.05
C ASN A 147 14.55 6.38 14.91
N TRP A 148 14.93 7.58 14.46
CA TRP A 148 16.32 8.03 14.46
C TRP A 148 16.45 9.42 15.13
N PRO A 149 17.43 9.66 16.03
CA PRO A 149 17.47 10.87 16.85
C PRO A 149 17.59 12.20 16.09
N ARG A 150 18.13 12.18 14.87
CA ARG A 150 18.33 13.40 14.05
C ARG A 150 17.26 13.62 12.98
N ASP A 151 16.50 12.59 12.63
CA ASP A 151 15.47 12.60 11.58
C ASP A 151 14.26 11.78 12.04
N PHE A 152 13.75 12.09 13.23
CA PHE A 152 12.56 11.43 13.75
C PHE A 152 11.37 11.71 12.84
N ARG A 153 10.72 10.65 12.37
CA ARG A 153 9.49 10.72 11.60
C ARG A 153 8.45 9.82 12.25
N PRO A 154 7.32 10.36 12.75
CA PRO A 154 6.28 9.52 13.31
C PRO A 154 5.66 8.64 12.22
N ALA A 155 5.08 7.51 12.63
CA ALA A 155 4.21 6.75 11.75
C ALA A 155 3.04 7.63 11.30
N ALA A 156 2.55 7.40 10.09
CA ALA A 156 1.48 8.20 9.51
C ALA A 156 0.61 7.40 8.54
N ILE A 157 -0.65 7.83 8.41
CA ILE A 157 -1.55 7.44 7.32
C ILE A 157 -1.74 8.66 6.42
N TYR A 158 -1.65 8.44 5.12
CA TYR A 158 -1.86 9.43 4.07
C TYR A 158 -3.05 9.03 3.20
N ASN A 159 -3.85 10.02 2.83
CA ASN A 159 -4.92 9.94 1.85
C ASN A 159 -4.94 11.27 1.07
N LYS A 160 -5.65 11.32 -0.05
CA LYS A 160 -5.97 12.56 -0.78
C LYS A 160 -6.45 13.69 0.12
N ASN A 161 -7.25 13.38 1.14
CA ASN A 161 -7.91 14.37 1.99
C ASN A 161 -7.07 14.81 3.20
N GLY A 162 -5.88 14.25 3.39
CA GLY A 162 -4.95 14.69 4.42
C GLY A 162 -4.15 13.57 5.08
N ASN A 163 -3.45 13.95 6.15
CA ASN A 163 -2.49 13.11 6.84
C ASN A 163 -2.90 12.93 8.30
N LEU A 164 -2.83 11.70 8.80
CA LEU A 164 -3.02 11.36 10.21
C LEU A 164 -1.69 10.87 10.79
N TYR A 165 -1.21 11.50 11.85
CA TYR A 165 0.07 11.16 12.48
C TYR A 165 -0.16 10.44 13.82
N PHE A 166 0.62 9.39 14.07
CA PHE A 166 0.62 8.69 15.35
C PHE A 166 1.69 9.30 16.25
N ILE A 167 1.29 10.20 17.15
CA ILE A 167 2.17 10.83 18.13
C ILE A 167 1.91 10.15 19.48
N GLY A 168 2.88 9.37 19.96
CA GLY A 168 2.86 8.81 21.31
C GLY A 168 3.03 9.91 22.36
N LYS A 169 2.40 9.75 23.53
CA LYS A 169 2.68 10.57 24.71
C LYS A 169 3.98 10.13 25.38
#